data_AF-A0A703XHU1-F1
#
_entry.id   AF-A0A703XHU1-F1
#
_cell.length_a   1.000
_cell.length_b   1.000
_cell.length_c   1.000
_cell.angle_alpha   90.00
_cell.angle_beta   90.00
_cell.angle_gamma   90.00
#
_symmetry.space_group_name_H-M   'P 1'
#
loop_
_entity.id
_entity.type
_entity.pdbx_description
1 polymer ?
#
loop_
_entity_poly.entity_id
_entity_poly.type
_entity_poly.pdbx_seq_one_letter_code
_entity_poly.pdbx_strand_id
1 'polypeptide(L)'
;MKRLSLAMVTLLACAGAQAASEKVEMNLVTAQGVGQSIGTVVIDETEGGLKFTPHLKALPPGEHGFHIHANGSCQPAIKDGQAVAAEAAGGHLDPQNTGKHEGPEGQGHL
;
A
#
# COMPACT_ATOMS: atom_id res chain seq x y z
N MET A 1 -54.99 12.38 2.97
CA MET A 1 -53.78 11.89 3.66
C MET A 1 -52.72 11.41 2.66
N LYS A 2 -52.37 12.24 1.66
CA LYS A 2 -51.43 11.90 0.56
C LYS A 2 -50.04 12.53 0.72
N ARG A 3 -49.78 13.17 1.87
CA ARG A 3 -48.50 13.86 2.16
C ARG A 3 -47.52 13.01 3.00
N LEU A 4 -47.96 11.87 3.52
CA LEU A 4 -47.10 10.95 4.30
C LEU A 4 -46.32 9.98 3.41
N SER A 5 -46.74 9.76 2.16
CA SER A 5 -46.15 8.75 1.28
C SER A 5 -44.86 9.20 0.58
N LEU A 6 -44.53 10.50 0.59
CA LEU A 6 -43.34 11.02 -0.10
C LEU A 6 -42.08 11.05 0.79
N ALA A 7 -42.23 10.89 2.11
CA ALA A 7 -41.12 10.93 3.06
C ALA A 7 -40.39 9.58 3.20
N MET A 8 -40.97 8.48 2.73
CA MET A 8 -40.43 7.14 2.97
C MET A 8 -39.48 6.64 1.86
N VAL A 9 -39.46 7.30 0.70
CA VAL A 9 -38.61 6.88 -0.45
C VAL A 9 -37.23 7.55 -0.42
N THR A 10 -37.04 8.63 0.32
CA THR A 10 -35.75 9.36 0.39
C THR A 10 -34.78 8.85 1.46
N LEU A 11 -35.18 7.91 2.32
CA LEU A 11 -34.36 7.47 3.46
C LEU A 11 -33.41 6.28 3.17
N LEU A 12 -33.37 5.77 1.94
CA LEU A 12 -32.56 4.58 1.59
C LEU A 12 -31.15 4.89 1.03
N ALA A 13 -30.73 6.15 0.99
CA ALA A 13 -29.42 6.54 0.44
C ALA A 13 -28.31 6.72 1.52
N CYS A 14 -28.55 6.32 2.76
CA CYS A 14 -27.51 6.23 3.79
C CYS A 14 -26.87 4.83 3.78
N ALA A 15 -26.39 4.36 2.62
CA ALA A 15 -25.42 3.27 2.59
C ALA A 15 -24.12 3.84 3.18
N GLY A 16 -23.79 3.42 4.41
CA GLY A 16 -22.69 3.96 5.19
C GLY A 16 -21.36 3.94 4.45
N ALA A 17 -20.51 4.93 4.75
CA ALA A 17 -19.10 4.87 4.38
C ALA A 17 -18.51 3.58 4.97
N GLN A 18 -18.27 2.58 4.13
CA GLN A 18 -17.47 1.43 4.51
C GLN A 18 -16.01 1.85 4.41
N ALA A 19 -15.28 1.80 5.52
CA ALA A 19 -13.83 1.94 5.49
C ALA A 19 -13.25 0.81 4.62
N ALA A 20 -12.46 1.15 3.60
CA ALA A 20 -11.83 0.15 2.77
C ALA A 20 -10.73 -0.59 3.56
N SER A 21 -10.61 -1.89 3.31
CA SER A 21 -9.57 -2.74 3.90
C SER A 21 -9.03 -3.66 2.83
N GLU A 22 -7.73 -3.57 2.58
CA GLU A 22 -7.06 -4.31 1.52
C GLU A 22 -5.96 -5.20 2.06
N LYS A 23 -5.92 -6.45 1.59
CA LYS A 23 -4.92 -7.44 2.00
C LYS A 23 -3.91 -7.64 0.89
N VAL A 24 -2.66 -7.24 1.15
CA VAL A 24 -1.56 -7.34 0.20
C VAL A 24 -0.68 -8.53 0.56
N GLU A 25 -0.50 -9.47 -0.36
CA GLU A 25 0.44 -10.57 -0.21
C GLU A 25 1.88 -10.10 -0.43
N MET A 26 2.77 -10.49 0.48
CA MET A 26 4.19 -10.12 0.44
C MET A 26 5.03 -11.34 0.13
N ASN A 27 5.92 -11.21 -0.85
CA ASN A 27 6.86 -12.25 -1.26
C ASN A 27 8.30 -11.78 -1.05
N LEU A 28 9.22 -12.71 -0.79
CA LEU A 28 10.66 -12.40 -0.88
C LEU A 28 11.02 -12.12 -2.35
N VAL A 29 11.98 -11.23 -2.56
CA VAL A 29 12.49 -10.88 -3.89
C VAL A 29 14.00 -11.07 -3.96
N THR A 30 14.48 -11.50 -5.11
CA THR A 30 15.90 -11.70 -5.41
C THR A 30 16.22 -11.15 -6.79
N ALA A 31 17.50 -11.08 -7.15
CA ALA A 31 17.92 -10.74 -8.51
C ALA A 31 17.38 -11.70 -9.57
N GLN A 32 16.94 -12.90 -9.17
CA GLN A 32 16.39 -13.93 -10.03
C GLN A 32 14.87 -13.82 -10.21
N GLY A 33 14.17 -13.07 -9.34
CA GLY A 33 12.71 -12.99 -9.40
C GLY A 33 12.02 -12.88 -8.05
N VAL A 34 10.69 -12.94 -8.11
CA VAL A 34 9.79 -13.08 -6.95
C VAL A 34 9.87 -14.53 -6.45
N GLY A 35 10.14 -14.70 -5.16
CA GLY A 35 10.27 -15.98 -4.48
C GLY A 35 9.04 -16.31 -3.63
N GLN A 36 9.27 -16.96 -2.49
CA GLN A 36 8.20 -17.44 -1.62
C GLN A 36 7.40 -16.31 -0.96
N SER A 37 6.11 -16.56 -0.76
CA SER A 37 5.25 -15.74 0.10
C SER A 37 5.68 -15.83 1.57
N ILE A 38 5.70 -14.69 2.23
CA ILE A 38 6.08 -14.54 3.65
C ILE A 38 4.94 -14.02 4.51
N GLY A 39 3.73 -13.92 3.95
CA GLY A 39 2.53 -13.47 4.64
C GLY A 39 1.91 -12.28 3.96
N THR A 40 1.21 -11.46 4.74
CA THR A 40 0.42 -10.35 4.21
C THR A 40 0.59 -9.08 5.02
N VAL A 41 0.36 -7.93 4.40
CA VAL A 41 0.10 -6.66 5.09
C VAL A 41 -1.37 -6.29 4.85
N VAL A 42 -2.11 -6.02 5.93
CA VAL A 42 -3.48 -5.48 5.83
C VAL A 42 -3.40 -3.97 5.91
N ILE A 43 -4.03 -3.28 4.96
CA ILE A 43 -4.09 -1.83 4.85
C ILE A 43 -5.53 -1.41 5.12
N ASP A 44 -5.76 -0.73 6.24
CA ASP A 44 -7.08 -0.19 6.59
C ASP A 44 -7.10 1.32 6.42
N GLU A 45 -8.16 1.86 5.84
CA GLU A 45 -8.48 3.29 5.96
C GLU A 45 -8.96 3.61 7.38
N THR A 46 -8.35 4.62 8.00
CA THR A 46 -8.73 5.11 9.33
C THR A 46 -8.84 6.63 9.31
N GLU A 47 -9.41 7.23 10.37
CA GLU A 47 -9.44 8.69 10.53
C GLU A 47 -8.03 9.32 10.55
N GLY A 48 -7.01 8.57 10.96
CA GLY A 48 -5.61 9.01 11.00
C GLY A 48 -4.80 8.69 9.74
N GLY A 49 -5.45 8.26 8.65
CA GLY A 49 -4.78 7.80 7.42
C GLY A 49 -4.74 6.28 7.29
N LEU A 50 -3.84 5.78 6.45
CA LEU A 50 -3.70 4.34 6.19
C LEU A 50 -2.93 3.64 7.32
N LYS A 51 -3.53 2.59 7.87
CA LYS A 51 -2.90 1.75 8.90
C LYS A 51 -2.43 0.44 8.27
N PHE A 52 -1.13 0.18 8.33
CA PHE A 52 -0.49 -1.03 7.82
C PHE A 52 -0.25 -2.03 8.95
N THR A 53 -0.89 -3.20 8.88
CA THR A 53 -0.77 -4.28 9.87
C THR A 53 -0.04 -5.47 9.26
N PRO A 54 1.27 -5.64 9.50
CA PRO A 54 2.04 -6.74 8.93
C PRO A 54 1.79 -8.05 9.70
N HIS A 55 1.53 -9.11 8.94
CA HIS A 55 1.51 -10.50 9.40
C HIS A 55 2.58 -11.28 8.64
N LEU A 56 3.84 -10.92 8.88
CA LEU A 56 5.00 -11.41 8.14
C LEU A 56 5.85 -12.37 8.98
N LYS A 57 6.54 -13.29 8.31
CA LYS A 57 7.48 -14.25 8.90
C LYS A 57 8.75 -14.36 8.04
N ALA A 58 9.74 -15.10 8.53
CA ALA A 58 10.98 -15.40 7.80
C ALA A 58 11.82 -14.16 7.38
N LEU A 59 11.68 -13.07 8.12
CA LEU A 59 12.55 -11.89 8.02
C LEU A 59 13.65 -11.97 9.10
N PRO A 60 14.87 -11.47 8.81
CA PRO A 60 15.86 -11.25 9.86
C PRO A 60 15.28 -10.37 10.98
N PRO A 61 15.56 -10.67 12.26
CA PRO A 61 15.09 -9.85 13.36
C PRO A 61 15.71 -8.45 13.29
N GLY A 62 14.91 -7.43 13.58
CA GLY A 62 15.31 -6.02 13.53
C GLY A 62 14.28 -5.14 12.82
N GLU A 63 14.58 -3.85 12.75
CA GLU A 63 13.79 -2.88 11.98
C GLU A 63 14.14 -2.97 10.49
N HIS A 64 13.13 -2.78 9.63
CA HIS A 64 13.25 -2.78 8.17
C HIS A 64 12.55 -1.54 7.61
N GLY A 65 13.13 -0.90 6.60
CA GLY A 65 12.46 0.20 5.89
C GLY A 65 11.19 -0.28 5.19
N PHE A 66 10.17 0.57 5.17
CA PHE A 66 8.86 0.26 4.58
C PHE A 66 8.36 1.46 3.78
N HIS A 67 8.23 1.30 2.47
CA HIS A 67 7.89 2.38 1.54
C HIS A 67 6.95 1.87 0.45
N ILE A 68 6.20 2.78 -0.15
CA ILE A 68 5.44 2.51 -1.37
C ILE A 68 6.30 2.92 -2.57
N HIS A 69 6.38 2.08 -3.59
CA HIS A 69 7.13 2.36 -4.80
C HIS A 69 6.22 2.81 -5.95
N ALA A 70 6.80 3.52 -6.92
CA ALA A 70 6.06 4.18 -7.99
C ALA A 70 5.34 3.21 -8.95
N ASN A 71 5.88 2.01 -9.16
CA ASN A 71 5.32 1.01 -10.07
C ASN A 71 4.87 -0.25 -9.32
N GLY A 72 3.70 -0.79 -9.65
CA GLY A 72 3.18 -2.05 -9.11
C GLY A 72 3.86 -3.30 -9.66
N SER A 73 5.19 -3.40 -9.55
CA SER A 73 5.97 -4.56 -10.00
C SER A 73 7.04 -4.95 -9.00
N CYS A 74 7.04 -6.20 -8.57
CA CYS A 74 8.10 -6.78 -7.73
C CYS A 74 9.20 -7.50 -8.55
N GLN A 75 9.19 -7.35 -9.88
CA GLN A 75 10.15 -8.04 -10.74
C GLN A 75 11.55 -7.41 -10.67
N PRO A 76 12.61 -8.20 -10.88
CA PRO A 76 13.95 -7.65 -11.04
C PRO A 76 14.04 -6.81 -12.31
N ALA A 77 14.98 -5.88 -12.35
CA ALA A 77 15.37 -5.16 -13.56
C ALA A 77 16.90 -4.97 -13.60
N ILE A 78 17.43 -4.64 -14.78
CA ILE A 78 18.85 -4.36 -14.94
C ILE A 78 19.13 -2.91 -14.55
N LYS A 79 20.03 -2.73 -13.59
CA LYS A 79 20.59 -1.43 -13.18
C LYS A 79 22.11 -1.56 -13.15
N ASP A 80 22.79 -0.61 -13.77
CA ASP A 80 24.26 -0.59 -13.86
C ASP A 80 24.87 -1.91 -14.37
N GLY A 81 24.17 -2.57 -15.31
CA GLY A 81 24.61 -3.83 -15.93
C GLY A 81 24.35 -5.08 -15.09
N GLN A 82 23.70 -4.98 -13.93
CA GLN A 82 23.40 -6.11 -13.05
C GLN A 82 21.90 -6.25 -12.80
N ALA A 83 21.43 -7.49 -12.59
CA ALA A 83 20.06 -7.73 -12.17
C ALA A 83 19.89 -7.38 -10.68
N VAL A 84 18.97 -6.46 -10.38
CA VAL A 84 18.67 -5.99 -9.03
C VAL A 84 17.26 -6.43 -8.64
N ALA A 85 17.14 -6.99 -7.44
CA ALA A 85 15.86 -7.47 -6.92
C ALA A 85 14.82 -6.35 -6.86
N ALA A 86 13.60 -6.61 -7.35
CA ALA A 86 12.47 -5.68 -7.36
C ALA A 86 12.71 -4.28 -7.99
N GLU A 87 13.78 -4.09 -8.76
CA GLU A 87 14.12 -2.78 -9.35
C GLU A 87 13.03 -2.28 -10.33
N ALA A 88 12.20 -3.17 -10.89
CA ALA A 88 11.07 -2.77 -11.73
C ALA A 88 10.00 -1.94 -10.96
N ALA A 89 10.01 -1.96 -9.62
CA ALA A 89 9.18 -1.11 -8.79
C ALA A 89 9.49 0.38 -8.96
N GLY A 90 10.70 0.72 -9.42
CA GLY A 90 11.19 2.08 -9.51
C GLY A 90 11.53 2.67 -8.14
N GLY A 91 11.65 4.00 -8.07
CA GLY A 91 11.88 4.72 -6.82
C GLY A 91 10.68 4.71 -5.88
N HIS A 92 10.85 5.32 -4.71
CA HIS A 92 9.74 5.60 -3.81
C HIS A 92 8.68 6.48 -4.49
N LEU A 93 7.42 6.31 -4.10
CA LEU A 93 6.29 7.04 -4.65
C LEU A 93 6.40 8.52 -4.26
N ASP A 94 6.70 9.37 -5.24
CA ASP A 94 6.89 10.82 -5.06
C ASP A 94 6.02 11.65 -6.02
N PRO A 95 4.68 11.67 -5.84
CA PRO A 95 3.78 12.34 -6.78
C PRO A 95 3.99 13.86 -6.79
N GLN A 96 4.58 14.44 -5.73
CA GLN A 96 4.92 15.86 -5.66
C GLN A 96 6.33 16.16 -6.21
N ASN A 97 7.10 15.15 -6.60
CA ASN A 97 8.49 15.27 -7.08
C ASN A 97 9.39 16.05 -6.11
N THR A 98 9.26 15.76 -4.82
CA THR A 98 10.05 16.39 -3.75
C THR A 98 11.55 16.09 -3.85
N GLY A 99 11.90 14.88 -4.32
CA GLY A 99 13.27 14.40 -4.38
C GLY A 99 13.92 14.19 -3.00
N LYS A 100 13.13 14.07 -1.92
CA LYS A 100 13.64 13.95 -0.55
C LYS A 100 13.04 12.75 0.18
N HIS A 101 13.85 12.12 1.03
CA HIS A 101 13.44 11.01 1.90
C HIS A 101 13.34 11.51 3.34
N GLU A 102 12.14 11.82 3.82
CA GLU A 102 11.94 12.47 5.13
C GLU A 102 11.03 11.68 6.10
N GLY A 103 10.65 10.45 5.75
CA GLY A 103 9.80 9.60 6.57
C GLY A 103 8.31 10.03 6.60
N PRO A 104 7.46 9.30 7.35
CA PRO A 104 6.00 9.45 7.29
C PRO A 104 5.49 10.81 7.78
N GLU A 105 6.25 11.50 8.63
CA GLU A 105 5.91 12.82 9.19
C GLU A 105 6.63 13.97 8.45
N GLY A 106 7.44 13.65 7.43
CA GLY A 106 8.25 14.60 6.68
C GLY A 106 7.54 15.17 5.44
N GLN A 107 8.22 16.06 4.72
CA GLN A 107 7.76 16.63 3.45
C GLN A 107 8.52 16.04 2.25
N GLY A 108 8.86 14.75 2.34
CA GLY A 108 9.50 13.98 1.29
C GLY A 108 8.52 13.11 0.50
N HIS A 109 9.06 12.17 -0.26
CA HIS A 109 8.27 11.11 -0.89
C HIS A 109 7.65 10.18 0.17
N LEU A 110 6.63 9.41 -0.23
CA LEU A 110 5.98 8.39 0.59
C LEU A 110 6.83 7.11 0.73
#